data_AF-A0A8J3IGF6-F1
#
_entry.id   AF-A0A8J3IGF6-F1
#
_cell.length_a   1.000
_cell.length_b   1.000
_cell.length_c   1.000
_cell.angle_alpha   90.00
_cell.angle_beta   90.00
_cell.angle_gamma   90.00
#
_symmetry.space_group_name_H-M   'P 1'
#
loop_
_entity.id
_entity.type
_entity.pdbx_description
1 polymer ?
#
loop_
_entity_poly.entity_id
_entity_poly.type
_entity_poly.pdbx_seq_one_letter_code
_entity_poly.pdbx_strand_id
1 'polypeptide(L)'
;MFIEQIVFEPRPFIAHHVHMLIKHAADASFPSDHSAWSFAVLGMLLFSLPRVLLSAWDQRIVTQGAETRRAFLFPLVLMSIAIIMACCIALARVFVGVHYPGDVIDGAVSGLFAAKVVTQVRSLLSKPTQAVIQFVQRLHLA
;
A
#
# COMPACT_ATOMS: atom_id res chain seq x y z
N MET A 1 -5.22 -9.67 11.35
CA MET A 1 -6.28 -9.81 10.29
C MET A 1 -7.36 -10.84 10.69
N PHE A 2 -8.64 -10.75 10.26
CA PHE A 2 -9.67 -11.79 10.58
C PHE A 2 -9.28 -13.23 10.16
N ILE A 3 -8.38 -13.38 9.17
CA ILE A 3 -7.88 -14.67 8.68
C ILE A 3 -7.00 -15.39 9.73
N GLU A 4 -6.29 -14.66 10.59
CA GLU A 4 -5.45 -15.22 11.66
C GLU A 4 -6.26 -15.98 12.71
N GLN A 5 -7.56 -15.68 12.85
CA GLN A 5 -8.47 -16.37 13.76
C GLN A 5 -9.01 -17.69 13.15
N ILE A 6 -8.84 -17.87 11.84
CA ILE A 6 -9.38 -19.01 11.09
C ILE A 6 -8.27 -20.00 10.74
N VAL A 7 -7.07 -19.51 10.39
CA VAL A 7 -5.90 -20.33 10.05
C VAL A 7 -4.78 -20.07 11.06
N PHE A 8 -4.62 -21.00 12.00
CA PHE A 8 -3.53 -20.95 12.96
C PHE A 8 -2.30 -21.66 12.40
N GLU A 9 -1.33 -20.89 11.94
CA GLU A 9 0.00 -21.38 11.59
C GLU A 9 1.00 -21.02 12.72
N PRO A 10 1.63 -22.02 13.37
CA PRO A 10 2.59 -21.76 14.44
C PRO A 10 3.85 -21.07 13.87
N ARG A 11 4.29 -20.00 14.52
CA ARG A 11 5.45 -19.23 14.08
C ARG A 11 6.72 -20.08 14.01
N PRO A 12 7.70 -19.73 13.16
CA PRO A 12 8.94 -20.51 13.00
C PRO A 12 9.69 -20.78 14.31
N PHE A 13 9.68 -19.83 15.25
CA PHE A 13 10.32 -19.98 16.56
C PHE A 13 9.61 -20.96 17.52
N ILE A 14 8.38 -21.39 17.21
CA ILE A 14 7.63 -22.38 17.99
C ILE A 14 7.95 -23.79 17.47
N ALA A 15 8.09 -23.94 16.15
CA ALA A 15 8.32 -25.23 15.51
C ALA A 15 9.82 -25.58 15.34
N HIS A 16 10.70 -24.58 15.30
CA HIS A 16 12.13 -24.76 15.03
C HIS A 16 12.99 -23.97 16.02
N HIS A 17 14.21 -24.46 16.27
CA HIS A 17 15.22 -23.74 17.04
C HIS A 17 15.73 -22.53 16.23
N VAL A 18 15.08 -21.39 16.38
CA VAL A 18 15.47 -20.14 15.72
C VAL A 18 16.03 -19.16 16.76
N HIS A 19 17.17 -18.54 16.47
CA HIS A 19 17.72 -17.49 17.31
C HIS A 19 16.89 -16.20 17.12
N MET A 20 15.89 -16.01 17.97
CA MET A 20 15.05 -14.81 17.93
C MET A 20 15.85 -13.57 18.32
N LEU A 21 15.92 -12.60 17.42
CA LEU A 21 16.54 -11.31 17.69
C LEU A 21 15.65 -10.40 18.57
N ILE A 22 14.32 -10.62 18.55
CA ILE A 22 13.32 -9.85 19.31
C ILE A 22 12.22 -10.79 19.81
N LYS A 23 11.88 -10.73 21.11
CA LYS A 23 10.79 -11.52 21.71
C LYS A 23 9.42 -11.12 21.13
N HIS A 24 8.63 -12.08 20.69
CA HIS A 24 7.27 -11.88 20.18
C HIS A 24 6.27 -12.80 20.90
N ALA A 25 5.01 -12.38 20.97
CA ALA A 25 3.92 -13.19 21.52
C ALA A 25 3.61 -14.39 20.61
N ALA A 26 2.99 -15.43 21.17
CA ALA A 26 2.57 -16.63 20.43
C ALA A 26 1.20 -16.39 19.77
N ASP A 27 1.18 -15.54 18.74
CA ASP A 27 0.04 -15.29 17.84
C ASP A 27 0.25 -15.99 16.48
N ALA A 28 -0.79 -16.04 15.65
CA ALA A 28 -0.73 -16.70 14.35
C ALA A 28 0.34 -16.05 13.44
N SER A 29 1.06 -16.87 12.67
CA SER A 29 2.04 -16.38 11.69
C SER A 29 1.39 -15.94 10.37
N PHE A 30 0.19 -16.43 10.08
CA PHE A 30 -0.41 -16.30 8.76
C PHE A 30 -1.67 -15.40 8.74
N PRO A 31 -1.79 -14.44 7.80
CA PRO A 31 -0.75 -13.85 6.95
C PRO A 31 0.05 -12.78 7.70
N SER A 32 1.17 -12.31 7.13
CA SER A 32 1.96 -11.26 7.77
C SER A 32 1.27 -9.89 7.71
N ASP A 33 0.69 -9.42 8.82
CA ASP A 33 0.06 -8.09 8.93
C ASP A 33 1.01 -6.96 8.47
N HIS A 34 2.29 -6.99 8.86
CA HIS A 34 3.28 -5.98 8.46
C HIS A 34 3.52 -5.95 6.95
N SER A 35 3.50 -7.13 6.31
CA SER A 35 3.65 -7.25 4.86
C SER A 35 2.36 -6.78 4.15
N ALA A 36 1.19 -7.14 4.67
CA ALA A 36 -0.09 -6.72 4.13
C ALA A 36 -0.26 -5.19 4.13
N TRP A 37 0.03 -4.52 5.25
CA TRP A 37 -0.09 -3.07 5.35
C TRP A 37 0.92 -2.33 4.46
N SER A 38 2.20 -2.74 4.48
CA SER A 38 3.23 -2.07 3.68
C SER A 38 2.99 -2.21 2.17
N PHE A 39 2.56 -3.39 1.71
CA PHE A 39 2.22 -3.60 0.30
C PHE A 39 0.87 -2.99 -0.10
N ALA A 40 -0.07 -2.79 0.84
CA ALA A 40 -1.28 -2.02 0.55
C ALA A 40 -0.96 -0.54 0.29
N VAL A 41 -0.08 0.08 1.08
CA VAL A 41 0.37 1.45 0.87
C VAL A 41 1.10 1.58 -0.46
N LEU A 42 2.06 0.67 -0.73
CA LEU A 42 2.76 0.61 -2.01
C LEU A 42 1.78 0.44 -3.18
N GLY A 43 0.81 -0.46 -3.05
CA GLY A 43 -0.21 -0.72 -4.06
C GLY A 43 -1.05 0.51 -4.36
N MET A 44 -1.45 1.29 -3.35
CA MET A 44 -2.24 2.52 -3.56
C MET A 44 -1.45 3.57 -4.35
N LEU A 45 -0.16 3.74 -4.05
CA LEU A 45 0.72 4.60 -4.84
C LEU A 45 0.84 4.05 -6.27
N LEU A 46 1.01 2.74 -6.43
CA LEU A 46 1.24 2.11 -7.73
C LEU A 46 0.02 2.27 -8.64
N PHE A 47 -1.17 1.99 -8.12
CA PHE A 47 -2.40 2.07 -8.91
C PHE A 47 -2.86 3.52 -9.14
N SER A 48 -2.37 4.49 -8.37
CA SER A 48 -2.63 5.91 -8.60
C SER A 48 -1.61 6.57 -9.55
N LEU A 49 -0.41 5.99 -9.70
CA LEU A 49 0.67 6.55 -10.50
C LEU A 49 0.28 6.87 -11.96
N PRO A 50 -0.41 6.01 -12.73
CA PRO A 50 -0.78 6.34 -14.10
C PRO A 50 -1.66 7.58 -14.20
N ARG A 51 -2.60 7.76 -13.26
CA ARG A 51 -3.50 8.93 -13.24
C ARG A 51 -2.72 10.21 -12.96
N VAL A 52 -1.76 10.16 -12.05
CA VAL A 52 -0.89 11.29 -11.70
C VAL A 52 0.02 11.65 -12.87
N LEU A 53 0.65 10.67 -13.52
CA LEU A 53 1.54 10.90 -14.66
C LEU A 53 0.78 11.44 -15.88
N LEU A 54 -0.42 10.93 -16.16
CA LEU A 54 -1.27 11.46 -17.24
C LEU A 54 -1.69 12.90 -16.96
N SER A 55 -2.05 13.23 -15.71
CA SER A 55 -2.36 14.60 -15.30
C SER A 55 -1.15 15.52 -15.43
N ALA A 56 0.05 15.07 -15.02
CA ALA A 56 1.29 15.82 -15.16
C ALA A 56 1.67 16.02 -16.65
N TRP A 57 1.39 15.02 -17.48
CA TRP A 57 1.58 15.10 -18.92
C TRP A 57 0.65 16.16 -19.53
N ASP A 58 -0.63 16.15 -19.18
CA ASP A 58 -1.60 17.15 -19.69
C ASP A 58 -1.16 18.59 -19.36
N GLN A 59 -0.72 18.82 -18.12
CA GLN A 59 -0.32 20.15 -17.66
C GLN A 59 1.03 20.64 -18.20
N ARG A 60 1.85 19.76 -18.80
CA ARG A 60 3.23 20.08 -19.24
C ARG A 60 3.33 21.22 -20.24
N ILE A 61 2.25 21.50 -20.98
CA ILE A 61 2.17 22.56 -22.00
C ILE A 61 1.93 23.92 -21.34
N VAL A 62 1.27 23.94 -20.19
CA VAL A 62 0.85 25.15 -19.47
C VAL A 62 1.87 25.54 -18.40
N THR A 63 2.49 24.57 -17.74
CA THR A 63 3.41 24.80 -16.62
C THR A 63 4.85 25.01 -17.05
N GLN A 64 5.57 25.90 -16.35
CA GLN A 64 7.00 26.11 -16.58
C GLN A 64 7.81 24.82 -16.33
N GLY A 65 8.94 24.67 -17.02
CA GLY A 65 9.75 23.44 -16.98
C GLY A 65 10.18 22.98 -15.58
N ALA A 66 10.35 23.89 -14.61
CA ALA A 66 10.67 23.54 -13.22
C ALA A 66 9.48 22.87 -12.49
N GLU A 67 8.27 23.38 -12.67
CA GLU A 67 7.05 22.81 -12.08
C GLU A 67 6.66 21.50 -12.77
N THR A 68 6.84 21.41 -14.09
CA THR A 68 6.68 20.16 -14.83
C THR A 68 7.62 19.08 -14.28
N ARG A 69 8.91 19.39 -14.07
CA ARG A 69 9.85 18.43 -13.46
C ARG A 69 9.38 17.95 -12.09
N ARG A 70 8.88 18.85 -11.23
CA ARG A 70 8.37 18.48 -9.90
C ARG A 70 7.18 17.53 -9.98
N ALA A 71 6.24 17.78 -10.89
CA ALA A 71 5.05 16.96 -11.10
C ALA A 71 5.38 15.51 -11.50
N PHE A 72 6.50 15.29 -12.20
CA PHE A 72 6.99 13.94 -12.55
C PHE A 72 7.93 13.35 -11.47
N LEU A 73 8.86 14.14 -10.95
CA LEU A 73 9.88 13.65 -10.01
C LEU A 73 9.30 13.27 -8.66
N PHE A 74 8.38 14.07 -8.13
CA PHE A 74 7.78 13.83 -6.81
C PHE A 74 7.11 12.45 -6.69
N PRO A 75 6.16 12.06 -7.56
CA PRO A 75 5.52 10.75 -7.45
C PRO A 75 6.50 9.59 -7.70
N LEU A 76 7.50 9.76 -8.57
CA LEU A 76 8.52 8.73 -8.81
C LEU A 76 9.45 8.54 -7.61
N VAL A 77 9.88 9.62 -6.97
CA VAL A 77 10.72 9.54 -5.77
C VAL A 77 9.93 8.90 -4.63
N LEU A 78 8.67 9.32 -4.42
CA LEU A 78 7.81 8.73 -3.41
C LEU A 78 7.58 7.23 -3.66
N MET A 79 7.38 6.83 -4.92
CA MET A 79 7.28 5.43 -5.32
C MET A 79 8.53 4.64 -4.96
N SER A 80 9.71 5.15 -5.33
CA SER A 80 10.99 4.49 -5.04
C SER A 80 11.20 4.29 -3.53
N ILE A 81 10.90 5.31 -2.72
CA ILE A 81 10.98 5.21 -1.26
C ILE A 81 10.02 4.14 -0.74
N ALA A 82 8.78 4.13 -1.23
CA ALA A 82 7.78 3.15 -0.80
C ALA A 82 8.16 1.70 -1.15
N ILE A 83 8.74 1.47 -2.33
CA ILE A 83 9.25 0.15 -2.74
C ILE A 83 10.35 -0.30 -1.79
N ILE A 84 11.34 0.56 -1.54
CA ILE A 84 12.46 0.23 -0.65
C ILE A 84 11.94 -0.12 0.74
N MET A 85 11.05 0.70 1.29
CA MET A 85 10.47 0.48 2.62
C MET A 85 9.67 -0.83 2.69
N ALA A 86 8.79 -1.11 1.72
CA ALA A 86 7.98 -2.33 1.72
C ALA A 86 8.86 -3.59 1.62
N CYS A 87 9.87 -3.57 0.76
CA CYS A 87 10.84 -4.67 0.64
C CYS A 87 11.64 -4.87 1.93
N CYS A 88 12.16 -3.79 2.53
CA CYS A 88 12.88 -3.86 3.80
C CYS A 88 12.02 -4.44 4.92
N ILE A 89 10.75 -4.03 5.04
CA ILE A 89 9.81 -4.54 6.04
C ILE A 89 9.58 -6.04 5.81
N ALA A 90 9.26 -6.46 4.58
CA ALA A 90 9.03 -7.87 4.24
C ALA A 90 10.25 -8.74 4.55
N LEU A 91 11.44 -8.32 4.15
CA LEU A 91 12.70 -9.04 4.42
C LEU A 91 12.99 -9.12 5.92
N ALA A 92 12.74 -8.04 6.67
CA ALA A 92 12.93 -8.05 8.12
C ALA A 92 12.03 -9.08 8.83
N ARG A 93 10.80 -9.32 8.33
CA ARG A 93 9.89 -10.33 8.92
C ARG A 93 10.41 -11.76 8.77
N VAL A 94 11.07 -12.07 7.65
CA VAL A 94 11.73 -13.37 7.45
C VAL A 94 13.03 -13.45 8.25
N PHE A 95 13.86 -12.40 8.20
CA PHE A 95 15.19 -12.39 8.81
C PHE A 95 15.16 -12.48 10.35
N VAL A 96 14.18 -11.85 10.99
CA VAL A 96 13.98 -11.95 12.45
C VAL A 96 13.45 -13.34 12.85
N GLY A 97 13.04 -14.17 11.90
CA GLY A 97 12.55 -15.53 12.15
C GLY A 97 11.13 -15.60 12.71
N VAL A 98 10.33 -14.54 12.50
CA VAL A 98 8.96 -14.43 13.05
C VAL A 98 7.87 -14.89 12.08
N HIS A 99 8.19 -14.99 10.79
CA HIS A 99 7.30 -15.45 9.72
C HIS A 99 8.06 -16.32 8.71
N TYR A 100 7.35 -17.25 8.07
CA TYR A 100 7.86 -17.94 6.91
C TYR A 100 7.87 -17.02 5.68
N PRO A 101 8.72 -17.29 4.68
CA PRO A 101 8.71 -16.55 3.42
C PRO A 101 7.33 -16.58 2.71
N GLY A 102 6.57 -17.67 2.87
CA GLY A 102 5.20 -17.81 2.36
C GLY A 102 4.25 -16.77 2.94
N ASP A 103 4.21 -16.64 4.28
CA ASP A 103 3.32 -15.70 4.99
C ASP A 103 3.54 -14.23 4.58
N VAL A 104 4.79 -13.90 4.24
CA VAL A 104 5.18 -12.58 3.75
C VAL A 104 4.69 -12.35 2.32
N ILE A 105 4.79 -13.37 1.46
CA ILE A 105 4.27 -13.32 0.08
C ILE A 105 2.75 -13.18 0.09
N ASP A 106 2.05 -13.97 0.91
CA ASP A 106 0.58 -13.91 1.00
C ASP A 106 0.10 -12.60 1.63
N GLY A 107 0.85 -12.07 2.60
CA GLY A 107 0.67 -10.70 3.09
C GLY A 107 0.82 -9.67 1.96
N ALA A 108 1.88 -9.75 1.17
CA ALA A 108 2.11 -8.83 0.05
C ALA A 108 0.98 -8.90 -1.01
N VAL A 109 0.56 -10.11 -1.39
CA VAL A 109 -0.52 -10.33 -2.37
C VAL A 109 -1.85 -9.78 -1.86
N SER A 110 -2.21 -10.09 -0.61
CA SER A 110 -3.45 -9.59 -0.01
C SER A 110 -3.45 -8.05 0.14
N GLY A 111 -2.31 -7.46 0.51
CA GLY A 111 -2.13 -6.00 0.56
C GLY A 111 -2.33 -5.33 -0.80
N LEU A 112 -1.69 -5.84 -1.86
CA LEU A 112 -1.87 -5.34 -3.23
C LEU A 112 -3.31 -5.50 -3.72
N PHE A 113 -3.95 -6.62 -3.40
CA PHE A 113 -5.35 -6.85 -3.74
C PHE A 113 -6.27 -5.83 -3.06
N ALA A 114 -6.10 -5.61 -1.75
CA ALA A 114 -6.84 -4.60 -1.00
C ALA A 114 -6.65 -3.20 -1.60
N ALA A 115 -5.42 -2.83 -1.92
CA ALA A 115 -5.11 -1.55 -2.56
C ALA A 115 -5.81 -1.37 -3.91
N LYS A 116 -5.88 -2.43 -4.73
CA LYS A 116 -6.60 -2.42 -6.00
C LYS A 116 -8.08 -2.18 -5.79
N VAL A 117 -8.72 -2.92 -4.87
CA VAL A 117 -10.14 -2.79 -4.54
C VAL A 117 -10.44 -1.37 -4.04
N VAL A 118 -9.67 -0.87 -3.07
CA VAL A 118 -9.83 0.48 -2.52
C VAL A 118 -9.68 1.54 -3.60
N THR A 119 -8.68 1.41 -4.48
CA THR A 119 -8.45 2.39 -5.56
C THR A 119 -9.58 2.37 -6.60
N GLN A 120 -10.16 1.21 -6.87
CA GLN A 120 -11.32 1.08 -7.75
C GLN A 120 -12.56 1.70 -7.12
N VAL A 121 -12.89 1.34 -5.87
CA VAL A 121 -14.02 1.90 -5.13
C VAL A 121 -13.91 3.41 -5.01
N ARG A 122 -12.72 3.93 -4.68
CA ARG A 122 -12.45 5.38 -4.66
C ARG A 122 -12.80 6.05 -5.98
N SER A 123 -12.45 5.45 -7.12
CA SER A 123 -12.79 6.01 -8.44
C SER A 123 -14.27 5.92 -8.81
N LEU A 124 -15.01 4.97 -8.23
CA LEU A 124 -16.46 4.91 -8.37
C LEU A 124 -17.12 5.99 -7.52
N LEU A 125 -16.66 6.17 -6.28
CA LEU A 125 -17.19 7.17 -5.34
C LEU A 125 -16.77 8.61 -5.68
N SER A 126 -15.68 8.83 -6.42
CA SER A 126 -15.28 10.20 -6.77
C SER A 126 -16.32 10.92 -7.64
N LYS A 127 -17.06 10.19 -8.48
CA LYS A 127 -18.10 10.76 -9.36
C LYS A 127 -19.28 11.35 -8.56
N PRO A 128 -19.98 10.60 -7.69
CA PRO A 128 -21.07 11.16 -6.89
C PRO A 128 -20.60 12.24 -5.93
N THR A 129 -19.42 12.07 -5.31
CA THR A 129 -18.86 13.09 -4.40
C THR A 129 -18.65 14.41 -5.12
N GLN A 130 -18.09 14.40 -6.33
CA GLN A 130 -17.94 15.61 -7.14
C GLN A 130 -19.28 16.23 -7.52
N ALA A 131 -20.29 15.41 -7.85
CA ALA A 131 -21.63 15.91 -8.17
C ALA A 131 -22.29 16.62 -6.97
N VAL A 132 -22.16 16.06 -5.77
CA VAL A 132 -22.67 16.68 -4.53
C VAL A 132 -21.94 17.98 -4.24
N ILE A 133 -20.62 18.01 -4.36
CA ILE A 133 -19.82 19.23 -4.16
C ILE A 133 -20.27 20.33 -5.12
N GLN A 134 -20.41 20.02 -6.41
CA GLN A 134 -20.86 20.99 -7.41
C GLN A 134 -22.28 21.48 -7.14
N PHE A 135 -23.18 20.60 -6.67
CA PHE A 135 -24.54 20.97 -6.30
C PHE A 135 -24.57 21.94 -5.12
N VAL A 136 -23.83 21.64 -4.05
CA VAL A 136 -23.73 22.51 -2.86
C VAL A 136 -23.10 23.86 -3.22
N GLN A 137 -22.04 23.87 -4.03
CA GLN A 137 -21.40 25.11 -4.50
C GLN A 137 -22.36 25.98 -5.32
N ARG A 138 -23.20 25.37 -6.17
CA ARG A 138 -24.22 26.11 -6.94
C ARG A 138 -25.30 26.71 -6.05
N LEU A 139 -25.69 26.03 -4.97
CA LEU A 139 -26.67 26.56 -4.00
C LEU A 139 -26.09 27.66 -3.11
N HIS A 140 -24.80 27.60 -2.76
CA HIS A 140 -24.17 28.60 -1.90
C HIS A 140 -23.83 29.91 -2.64
N LEU A 141 -23.66 29.86 -3.96
CA LEU A 141 -23.36 31.01 -4.82
C LEU A 141 -24.61 31.63 -5.47
N ALA A 142 -25.81 31.13 -5.17
CA ALA A 142 -27.10 31.64 -5.62
C ALA A 142 -27.85 32.33 -4.46
#